data_AF-A0AAW5FFN6-F1
#
_entry.id   AF-A0AAW5FFN6-F1
#
_cell.length_a   1.000
_cell.length_b   1.000
_cell.length_c   1.000
_cell.angle_alpha   90.00
_cell.angle_beta   90.00
_cell.angle_gamma   90.00
#
_symmetry.space_group_name_H-M   'P 1'
#
loop_
_entity.id
_entity.type
_entity.pdbx_description
1 polymer ?
#
loop_
_entity_poly.entity_id
_entity_poly.type
_entity_poly.pdbx_seq_one_letter_code
_entity_poly.pdbx_strand_id
1 'polypeptide(L)'
;MLRKLSHKTVAILAAVAVLTVALAATVRAADDSTGNPVQAQIDHGKSTYAEKCSHCHGPNMMNPGTITPDLRAFPDDKTRFVTTVKNGKNNKMPPWADILSDEEIGNLWAFISSRRKP
;
A
#
# COMPACT_ATOMS: atom_id res chain seq x y z
N MET A 1 54.62 18.60 -10.52
CA MET A 1 54.36 19.18 -9.18
C MET A 1 53.06 18.60 -8.62
N LEU A 2 53.10 17.43 -7.97
CA LEU A 2 51.94 16.86 -7.28
C LEU A 2 52.04 17.21 -5.80
N ARG A 3 51.12 18.05 -5.32
CA ARG A 3 51.05 18.49 -3.92
C ARG A 3 50.94 17.26 -3.01
N LYS A 4 51.90 17.09 -2.11
CA LYS A 4 51.82 16.16 -0.97
C LYS A 4 50.58 16.53 -0.14
N LEU A 5 49.46 15.85 -0.36
CA LEU A 5 48.36 15.90 0.58
C LEU A 5 48.87 15.23 1.87
N SER A 6 48.93 16.01 2.94
CA SER A 6 49.32 15.51 4.26
C SER A 6 48.28 14.50 4.73
N HIS A 7 48.71 13.43 5.38
CA HIS A 7 47.83 12.39 5.93
C HIS A 7 46.74 12.98 6.85
N LYS A 8 47.00 14.15 7.45
CA LYS A 8 46.03 14.92 8.24
C LYS A 8 44.87 15.47 7.39
N THR A 9 45.12 15.94 6.17
CA THR A 9 44.05 16.44 5.28
C THR A 9 43.17 15.31 4.74
N VAL A 10 43.73 14.12 4.51
CA VAL A 10 42.95 12.94 4.10
C VAL A 10 42.06 12.44 5.24
N ALA A 11 42.57 12.40 6.47
CA ALA A 11 41.80 12.00 7.65
C ALA A 11 40.65 12.96 7.98
N ILE A 12 40.87 14.28 7.83
CA ILE A 12 39.83 15.30 8.06
C ILE A 12 38.72 15.19 7.00
N LEU A 13 39.08 15.01 5.72
CA LEU A 13 38.09 14.84 4.65
C LEU A 13 37.26 13.55 4.83
N ALA A 14 37.89 12.46 5.26
CA ALA A 14 37.21 11.21 5.55
C ALA A 14 36.22 11.35 6.73
N ALA A 15 36.62 12.02 7.81
CA ALA A 15 35.75 12.23 8.96
C ALA A 15 34.54 13.13 8.65
N VAL A 16 34.74 14.17 7.82
CA VAL A 16 33.64 15.06 7.37
C VAL A 16 32.68 14.31 6.45
N ALA A 17 33.18 13.45 5.55
CA ALA A 17 32.33 12.66 4.66
C ALA A 17 31.51 11.59 5.41
N VAL A 18 32.05 10.99 6.47
CA VAL A 18 31.31 10.03 7.31
C VAL A 18 30.23 10.73 8.14
N LEU A 19 30.51 11.96 8.61
CA LEU A 19 29.55 12.74 9.41
C LEU A 19 28.37 13.26 8.57
N THR A 20 28.59 13.61 7.31
CA THR A 20 27.50 14.04 6.40
C THR A 20 26.61 12.88 5.96
N VAL A 21 27.17 11.68 5.75
CA VAL A 21 26.39 10.48 5.42
C VAL A 21 25.52 10.01 6.60
N ALA A 22 26.05 10.07 7.82
CA ALA A 22 25.28 9.71 9.02
C ALA A 22 24.09 10.66 9.27
N LEU A 23 24.22 11.94 8.90
CA LEU A 23 23.14 12.92 9.05
C LEU A 23 22.04 12.77 7.99
N ALA A 24 22.34 12.21 6.80
CA ALA A 24 21.35 11.96 5.76
C ALA A 24 20.46 10.73 6.05
N ALA A 25 20.93 9.79 6.86
CA ALA A 25 20.20 8.55 7.18
C ALA A 25 19.06 8.76 8.19
N THR A 26 19.11 9.81 9.01
CA THR A 26 18.08 10.10 10.04
C THR A 26 16.87 10.88 9.53
N VAL A 27 16.94 11.45 8.32
CA VAL A 27 15.86 12.30 7.76
C VAL A 27 14.74 11.48 7.10
N ARG A 28 14.95 10.18 6.84
CA ARG A 28 13.98 9.33 6.11
C ARG A 28 12.88 8.69 6.98
N ALA A 29 12.77 9.04 8.25
CA ALA A 29 11.79 8.43 9.17
C ALA A 29 10.66 9.38 9.62
N ALA A 30 10.62 10.63 9.14
CA ALA A 30 9.69 11.65 9.66
C ALA A 30 8.55 12.05 8.70
N ASP A 31 8.46 11.48 7.50
CA ASP A 31 7.48 11.92 6.49
C ASP A 31 6.07 11.30 6.65
N ASP A 32 5.90 10.27 7.48
CA ASP A 32 4.62 9.54 7.61
C ASP A 32 3.60 10.21 8.56
N SER A 33 4.01 11.19 9.36
CA SER A 33 3.17 11.70 10.47
C SER A 33 2.29 12.90 10.12
N THR A 34 2.23 13.34 8.86
CA THR A 34 1.18 14.24 8.34
C THR A 34 0.30 13.54 7.29
N GLY A 35 0.26 12.21 7.30
CA GLY A 35 -0.40 11.39 6.29
C GLY A 35 -1.88 11.74 6.12
N ASN A 36 -2.28 11.96 4.86
CA ASN A 36 -3.69 12.07 4.48
C ASN A 36 -4.45 10.84 5.01
N PRO A 37 -5.42 10.98 5.93
CA PRO A 37 -6.14 9.84 6.50
C PRO A 37 -6.82 8.95 5.46
N VAL A 38 -7.25 9.54 4.33
CA VAL A 38 -7.82 8.80 3.20
C VAL A 38 -6.77 7.94 2.51
N GLN A 39 -5.55 8.45 2.36
CA GLN A 39 -4.45 7.71 1.76
C GLN A 39 -4.06 6.52 2.65
N ALA A 40 -3.97 6.71 3.96
CA ALA A 40 -3.72 5.62 4.90
C ALA A 40 -4.78 4.52 4.77
N GLN A 41 -6.08 4.85 4.72
CA GLN A 41 -7.15 3.86 4.52
C GLN A 41 -7.01 3.10 3.20
N ILE A 42 -6.66 3.80 2.11
CA ILE A 42 -6.41 3.18 0.80
C ILE A 42 -5.23 2.21 0.89
N ASP A 43 -4.15 2.58 1.57
CA ASP A 43 -2.96 1.75 1.69
C ASP A 43 -3.19 0.50 2.57
N HIS A 44 -3.93 0.65 3.68
CA HIS A 44 -4.42 -0.49 4.46
C HIS A 44 -5.28 -1.41 3.62
N GLY A 45 -6.26 -0.86 2.89
CA GLY A 45 -7.14 -1.63 2.01
C GLY A 45 -6.37 -2.36 0.90
N LYS A 46 -5.34 -1.72 0.34
CA LYS A 46 -4.44 -2.34 -0.63
C LYS A 46 -3.68 -3.53 -0.05
N SER A 47 -3.18 -3.43 1.19
CA SER A 47 -2.49 -4.54 1.87
C SER A 47 -3.43 -5.72 2.10
N THR A 48 -4.59 -5.47 2.71
CA THR A 48 -5.62 -6.50 2.95
C THR A 48 -6.06 -7.16 1.64
N TYR A 49 -6.25 -6.36 0.58
CA TYR A 49 -6.60 -6.88 -0.73
C TYR A 49 -5.51 -7.80 -1.30
N ALA A 50 -4.24 -7.39 -1.20
CA ALA A 50 -3.11 -8.17 -1.69
C ALA A 50 -3.04 -9.53 -0.97
N GLU A 51 -3.23 -9.56 0.34
CA GLU A 51 -3.14 -10.77 1.15
C GLU A 51 -4.34 -11.72 1.00
N LYS A 52 -5.56 -11.18 0.90
CA LYS A 52 -6.79 -11.98 1.05
C LYS A 52 -7.60 -12.12 -0.24
N CYS A 53 -7.56 -11.12 -1.13
CA CYS A 53 -8.50 -11.03 -2.26
C CYS A 53 -7.83 -11.28 -3.61
N SER A 54 -6.55 -10.92 -3.74
CA SER A 54 -5.82 -10.88 -5.02
C SER A 54 -5.68 -12.26 -5.68
N HIS A 55 -5.70 -13.34 -4.91
CA HIS A 55 -5.60 -14.71 -5.44
C HIS A 55 -6.73 -15.04 -6.42
N CYS A 56 -7.94 -14.53 -6.16
CA CYS A 56 -9.10 -14.77 -7.02
C CYS A 56 -9.43 -13.57 -7.91
N HIS A 57 -9.25 -12.34 -7.41
CA HIS A 57 -9.59 -11.11 -8.12
C HIS A 57 -8.43 -10.49 -8.91
N GLY A 58 -7.27 -11.15 -8.89
CA GLY A 58 -6.05 -10.75 -9.58
C GLY A 58 -5.27 -9.64 -8.86
N PRO A 59 -4.00 -9.44 -9.23
CA PRO A 59 -3.23 -8.31 -8.73
C PRO A 59 -3.88 -6.99 -9.19
N ASN A 60 -3.89 -5.99 -8.32
CA ASN A 60 -4.44 -4.66 -8.62
C ASN A 60 -5.90 -4.67 -9.12
N MET A 61 -6.73 -5.63 -8.68
CA MET A 61 -8.15 -5.76 -9.10
C MET A 61 -8.37 -6.13 -10.56
N MET A 62 -7.31 -6.55 -11.26
CA MET A 62 -7.37 -6.87 -12.67
C MET A 62 -7.63 -8.36 -12.87
N ASN A 63 -8.82 -8.69 -13.37
CA ASN A 63 -9.16 -10.04 -13.80
C ASN A 63 -9.83 -9.99 -15.18
N PRO A 64 -9.55 -10.93 -16.11
CA PRO A 64 -10.21 -11.01 -17.42
C PRO A 64 -11.72 -11.28 -17.34
N GLY A 65 -12.30 -11.55 -16.17
CA GLY A 65 -13.75 -11.71 -16.01
C GLY A 65 -14.24 -13.15 -16.12
N THR A 66 -13.35 -14.13 -16.34
CA THR A 66 -13.71 -15.53 -16.56
C THR A 66 -14.05 -16.28 -15.28
N ILE A 67 -13.37 -15.99 -14.17
CA ILE A 67 -13.59 -16.63 -12.86
C ILE A 67 -14.19 -15.62 -11.87
N THR A 68 -13.68 -14.39 -11.86
CA THR A 68 -14.17 -13.28 -11.03
C THR A 68 -14.22 -12.00 -11.86
N PRO A 69 -15.09 -11.03 -11.52
CA PRO A 69 -15.15 -9.76 -12.24
C PRO A 69 -13.88 -8.91 -12.06
N ASP A 70 -13.56 -8.08 -13.05
CA ASP A 70 -12.64 -6.95 -12.90
C ASP A 70 -13.24 -5.96 -11.90
N LEU A 71 -12.69 -5.90 -10.68
CA LEU A 71 -13.27 -5.08 -9.62
C LEU A 71 -13.12 -3.58 -9.88
N ARG A 72 -12.29 -3.17 -10.84
CA ARG A 72 -12.21 -1.76 -11.26
C ARG A 72 -13.48 -1.30 -11.98
N ALA A 73 -14.29 -2.23 -12.49
CA ALA A 73 -15.60 -1.95 -13.08
C ALA A 73 -16.75 -2.17 -12.07
N PHE A 74 -16.44 -2.41 -10.78
CA PHE A 74 -17.47 -2.55 -9.76
C PHE A 74 -18.21 -1.19 -9.58
N PRO A 75 -19.55 -1.18 -9.58
CA PRO A 75 -20.33 0.06 -9.48
C PRO A 75 -20.09 0.79 -8.16
N ASP A 76 -20.41 2.09 -8.13
CA ASP A 76 -20.33 2.89 -6.91
C ASP A 76 -21.47 2.57 -5.92
N ASP A 77 -21.47 1.34 -5.41
CA ASP A 77 -22.47 0.78 -4.51
C ASP A 77 -21.79 0.12 -3.31
N LYS A 78 -21.50 0.95 -2.30
CA LYS A 78 -20.83 0.50 -1.06
C LYS A 78 -21.66 -0.54 -0.32
N THR A 79 -22.98 -0.41 -0.30
CA THR A 79 -23.87 -1.33 0.41
C THR A 79 -23.80 -2.72 -0.21
N ARG A 80 -23.86 -2.83 -1.54
CA ARG A 80 -23.67 -4.09 -2.25
C ARG A 80 -22.29 -4.67 -2.02
N PHE A 81 -21.25 -3.83 -2.02
CA PHE A 81 -19.88 -4.27 -1.73
C PHE A 81 -19.78 -4.90 -0.34
N VAL A 82 -20.17 -4.17 0.71
CA VAL A 82 -20.10 -4.63 2.11
C VAL A 82 -20.90 -5.92 2.28
N THR A 83 -22.13 -5.97 1.76
CA THR A 83 -22.99 -7.17 1.85
C THR A 83 -22.33 -8.37 1.17
N THR A 84 -21.74 -8.17 -0.01
CA THR A 84 -21.06 -9.24 -0.76
C THR A 84 -19.80 -9.74 -0.05
N VAL A 85 -19.00 -8.84 0.53
CA VAL A 85 -17.79 -9.22 1.26
C VAL A 85 -18.14 -9.95 2.55
N LYS A 86 -19.09 -9.43 3.33
CA LYS A 86 -19.50 -10.04 4.60
C LYS A 86 -20.11 -11.43 4.38
N ASN A 87 -21.04 -11.56 3.44
CA ASN A 87 -21.84 -12.78 3.26
C ASN A 87 -21.29 -13.73 2.20
N GLY A 88 -20.28 -13.34 1.44
CA GLY A 88 -19.82 -14.08 0.26
C GLY A 88 -20.82 -14.02 -0.90
N LYS A 89 -20.56 -14.79 -1.96
CA LYS A 89 -21.40 -14.82 -3.17
C LYS A 89 -21.35 -16.14 -3.91
N ASN A 90 -22.53 -16.69 -4.21
CA ASN A 90 -22.77 -17.84 -5.11
C ASN A 90 -21.90 -19.08 -4.79
N ASN A 91 -21.50 -19.31 -3.54
CA ASN A 91 -20.57 -20.38 -3.14
C ASN A 91 -19.21 -20.33 -3.88
N LYS A 92 -18.85 -19.20 -4.49
CA LYS A 92 -17.57 -18.98 -5.20
C LYS A 92 -16.69 -17.96 -4.47
N MET A 93 -17.32 -16.95 -3.88
CA MET A 93 -16.64 -16.01 -2.99
C MET A 93 -17.00 -16.39 -1.55
N PRO A 94 -16.00 -16.70 -0.70
CA PRO A 94 -16.26 -17.04 0.70
C PRO A 94 -16.77 -15.82 1.49
N PRO A 95 -17.54 -16.03 2.57
CA PRO A 95 -17.89 -14.97 3.51
C PRO A 95 -16.66 -14.53 4.32
N TRP A 96 -16.56 -13.23 4.61
CA TRP A 96 -15.44 -12.66 5.37
C TRP A 96 -15.83 -12.01 6.69
N ALA A 97 -17.12 -12.03 7.05
CA ALA A 97 -17.63 -11.36 8.26
C ALA A 97 -16.97 -11.82 9.57
N ASP A 98 -16.51 -13.07 9.64
CA ASP A 98 -15.85 -13.62 10.84
C ASP A 98 -14.32 -13.45 10.82
N ILE A 99 -13.76 -12.91 9.73
CA ILE A 99 -12.31 -12.80 9.49
C ILE A 99 -11.87 -11.34 9.43
N LEU A 100 -12.67 -10.48 8.79
CA LEU A 100 -12.38 -9.06 8.60
C LEU A 100 -13.32 -8.21 9.46
N SER A 101 -12.74 -7.24 10.15
CA SER A 101 -13.48 -6.19 10.84
C SER A 101 -14.21 -5.26 9.85
N ASP A 102 -15.22 -4.55 10.34
CA ASP A 102 -15.93 -3.56 9.52
C ASP A 102 -15.00 -2.42 9.05
N GLU A 103 -13.95 -2.11 9.82
CA GLU A 103 -12.92 -1.15 9.43
C GLU A 103 -12.09 -1.67 8.25
N GLU A 104 -11.61 -2.91 8.30
CA GLU A 104 -10.87 -3.51 7.18
C GLU A 104 -11.71 -3.60 5.90
N ILE A 105 -13.00 -3.93 6.03
CA ILE A 105 -13.93 -3.91 4.89
C ILE A 105 -14.12 -2.47 4.37
N GLY A 106 -14.15 -1.47 5.26
CA GLY A 106 -14.13 -0.06 4.91
C GLY A 106 -12.88 0.35 4.13
N ASN A 107 -11.71 -0.09 4.59
CA ASN A 107 -10.42 0.17 3.94
C ASN A 107 -10.37 -0.50 2.54
N LEU A 108 -10.85 -1.74 2.42
CA LEU A 108 -11.00 -2.41 1.12
C LEU A 108 -11.89 -1.61 0.16
N TRP A 109 -13.00 -1.06 0.65
CA TRP A 109 -13.87 -0.20 -0.17
C TRP A 109 -13.13 1.07 -0.63
N ALA A 110 -12.37 1.71 0.26
CA ALA A 110 -11.57 2.90 -0.09
C ALA A 110 -10.57 2.57 -1.21
N PHE A 111 -9.86 1.45 -1.09
CA PHE A 111 -8.92 1.00 -2.11
C PHE A 111 -9.59 0.74 -3.46
N ILE A 112 -10.70 -0.02 -3.50
CA ILE A 112 -11.42 -0.32 -4.74
C ILE A 112 -11.96 0.94 -5.40
N SER A 113 -12.56 1.83 -4.60
CA SER A 113 -13.12 3.10 -5.09
C SER A 113 -12.04 4.00 -5.70
N SER A 114 -10.83 4.02 -5.14
CA SER A 114 -9.70 4.82 -5.63
C SER A 114 -9.16 4.40 -7.01
N ARG A 115 -9.58 3.23 -7.52
CA ARG A 115 -9.07 2.63 -8.76
C ARG A 115 -10.18 2.28 -9.75
N ARG A 116 -11.40 2.78 -9.52
CA ARG A 116 -12.56 2.54 -10.39
C ARG A 116 -12.31 3.15 -11.78
N LYS A 117 -12.64 2.41 -12.83
CA LYS A 117 -12.65 2.93 -14.20
C LYS A 117 -13.86 3.87 -14.36
N PRO A 118 -13.73 4.98 -15.11
CA PRO A 118 -14.86 5.81 -15.49
C PRO A 118 -15.96 5.04 -16.22
#